data_AF-F8FMD3-F1
#
_entry.id   AF-F8FMD3-F1
#
_cell.length_a   1.000
_cell.length_b   1.000
_cell.length_c   1.000
_cell.angle_alpha   90.00
_cell.angle_beta   90.00
_cell.angle_gamma   90.00
#
_symmetry.space_group_name_H-M   'P 1'
#
loop_
_entity.id
_entity.type
_entity.pdbx_description
1 polymer ?
#
loop_
_entity_poly.entity_id
_entity_poly.type
_entity_poly.pdbx_seq_one_letter_code
_entity_poly.pdbx_strand_id
1 'polypeptide(L)' 'MEAVLSLLAGMVVGVLFTFIRLPLPAPVTIAGVLGVAGVYLGGKLVSLFIRS' A
#
# COMPACT_ATOMS: atom_id res chain seq x y z
N MET A 1 15.83 1.55 -10.85
CA MET A 1 15.69 2.98 -10.43
C MET A 1 14.35 3.23 -9.74
N GLU A 2 13.25 2.65 -10.24
CA GLU A 2 11.88 2.71 -9.66
C GLU A 2 11.84 2.48 -8.13
N ALA A 3 12.51 1.43 -7.62
CA ALA A 3 12.52 1.11 -6.19
C ALA A 3 13.16 2.20 -5.32
N VAL A 4 14.23 2.83 -5.80
CA VAL A 4 14.92 3.91 -5.08
C VAL A 4 14.05 5.15 -5.03
N LEU A 5 13.40 5.50 -6.15
CA LEU A 5 12.46 6.62 -6.22
C LEU A 5 11.21 6.38 -5.34
N SER A 6 10.68 5.16 -5.31
CA SER A 6 9.56 4.78 -4.45
C SER A 6 9.91 4.88 -2.97
N LEU A 7 11.11 4.44 -2.58
CA LEU A 7 11.61 4.58 -1.21
C LEU A 7 11.75 6.05 -0.81
N LEU A 8 12.35 6.87 -1.68
CA LEU A 8 12.52 8.31 -1.44
C LEU A 8 11.17 9.03 -1.36
N ALA A 9 10.23 8.73 -2.25
CA ALA A 9 8.88 9.28 -2.21
C ALA A 9 8.16 8.90 -0.90
N GLY A 10 8.23 7.63 -0.49
CA GLY A 10 7.66 7.16 0.77
C GLY A 10 8.27 7.86 1.99
N MET A 11 9.59 8.08 1.97
CA MET A 11 10.30 8.80 3.03
C MET A 11 9.87 10.27 3.11
N VAL A 12 9.82 10.99 1.98
CA VAL A 12 9.41 12.40 1.93
C VAL A 12 7.96 12.55 2.39
N VAL A 13 7.05 11.70 1.92
CA VAL A 13 5.64 11.71 2.33
C VAL A 13 5.51 11.41 3.83
N GLY A 14 6.24 10.41 4.34
CA GLY A 14 6.23 10.07 5.77
C GLY A 14 6.72 11.22 6.66
N VAL A 15 7.82 11.88 6.28
CA VAL A 15 8.35 13.06 6.99
C VAL A 15 7.34 14.20 6.94
N LEU A 16 6.80 14.51 5.76
CA LEU A 16 5.84 15.60 5.59
C LEU A 16 4.62 15.40 6.49
N PHE A 17 3.96 14.24 6.41
CA PHE A 17 2.73 13.97 7.16
C PHE A 17 2.94 13.94 8.67
N THR A 18 4.09 13.42 9.12
CA THR A 18 4.49 13.47 10.53
C THR A 18 4.72 14.91 10.99
N PHE A 19 5.37 15.74 10.17
CA PHE A 19 5.66 17.14 10.47
C PHE A 19 4.39 17.98 10.59
N ILE A 20 3.41 17.78 9.68
CA ILE A 20 2.12 18.50 9.71
C ILE A 20 1.08 17.87 10.64
N ARG A 21 1.44 16.78 11.36
CA ARG A 21 0.55 15.98 12.24
C ARG A 21 -0.76 15.54 11.59
N LEU A 22 -0.74 15.34 10.28
CA LEU A 22 -1.90 14.82 9.55
C LEU A 22 -1.93 13.29 9.75
N PRO A 23 -3.11 12.67 9.92
CA PRO A 23 -3.20 11.21 9.88
C PRO A 23 -2.50 10.69 8.62
N LEU A 24 -1.61 9.71 8.80
CA LEU A 24 -0.91 9.11 7.68
C LEU A 24 -1.94 8.50 6.70
N PRO A 25 -1.80 8.73 5.39
CA PRO A 25 -2.75 8.26 4.38
C PRO A 25 -2.52 6.77 4.08
N ALA A 26 -1.33 6.27 4.40
CA ALA A 26 -1.00 4.86 4.32
C ALA A 26 -1.78 4.10 5.39
N PRO A 27 -2.26 2.87 5.11
CA PRO A 27 -2.92 2.03 6.09
C PRO A 27 -1.95 1.74 7.25
N VAL A 28 -2.02 2.55 8.30
CA VAL A 28 -1.19 2.40 9.51
C VAL A 28 -1.63 1.21 10.36
N THR A 29 -2.79 0.63 10.05
CA THR A 29 -3.36 -0.50 10.77
C THR A 29 -3.07 -1.81 10.07
N ILE A 30 -2.86 -2.86 10.88
CA ILE A 30 -2.76 -4.25 10.40
C ILE A 30 -4.00 -4.59 9.54
N ALA A 31 -5.18 -4.10 9.93
CA ALA A 31 -6.41 -4.28 9.18
C ALA A 31 -6.34 -3.68 7.76
N GLY A 32 -5.76 -2.49 7.59
CA GLY A 32 -5.61 -1.88 6.27
C GLY A 32 -4.64 -2.63 5.37
N VAL A 33 -3.51 -3.12 5.92
CA VAL A 33 -2.56 -3.97 5.19
C VAL A 33 -3.21 -5.28 4.75
N LEU A 34 -3.93 -5.95 5.66
CA LEU A 34 -4.66 -7.17 5.36
C LEU A 34 -5.77 -6.95 4.33
N GLY A 35 -6.44 -5.81 4.35
CA GLY A 35 -7.44 -5.44 3.33
C GLY A 35 -6.84 -5.35 1.93
N VAL A 36 -5.71 -4.65 1.77
CA VAL A 36 -4.99 -4.54 0.47
C VAL A 36 -4.50 -5.91 0.00
N ALA A 37 -3.93 -6.71 0.91
CA ALA A 37 -3.51 -8.07 0.60
C ALA A 37 -4.68 -8.97 0.17
N GLY A 38 -5.82 -8.87 0.85
CA GLY A 38 -7.06 -9.59 0.52
C GLY A 38 -7.61 -9.22 -0.86
N VAL A 39 -7.60 -7.93 -1.23
CA VAL A 39 -8.01 -7.48 -2.57
C VAL A 39 -7.11 -8.07 -3.65
N TYR A 40 -5.79 -8.07 -3.45
CA TYR A 40 -4.85 -8.67 -4.40
C TYR A 40 -5.06 -10.18 -4.55
N LEU A 41 -5.18 -10.90 -3.43
CA LEU A 41 -5.40 -12.35 -3.43
C LEU A 41 -6.75 -12.72 -4.05
N GLY A 42 -7.82 -11.99 -3.72
CA GLY A 42 -9.13 -12.18 -4.33
C GLY A 42 -9.10 -11.98 -5.85
N GLY A 43 -8.44 -10.92 -6.32
CA GLY A 43 -8.25 -10.67 -7.75
C GLY A 43 -7.46 -11.80 -8.45
N LYS A 44 -6.42 -12.33 -7.80
CA LYS A 44 -5.67 -13.49 -8.29
C LYS A 44 -6.52 -14.77 -8.36
N LEU A 45 -7.32 -15.03 -7.35
CA LEU A 45 -8.22 -16.20 -7.32
C LEU A 45 -9.27 -16.12 -8.43
N VAL A 46 -9.90 -14.95 -8.61
CA VAL A 46 -10.86 -14.72 -9.69
C VAL A 46 -10.17 -14.86 -11.05
N SER A 47 -8.98 -14.29 -11.21
CA SER A 47 -8.19 -14.42 -12.44
C SER A 47 -7.82 -15.87 -12.75
N LEU A 48 -7.61 -16.73 -11.74
CA LEU A 48 -7.34 -18.16 -11.93
C LEU A 48 -8.59 -18.91 -12.39
N PHE A 49 -9.75 -18.59 -11.81
CA PHE A 49 -11.02 -19.21 -12.17
C PHE A 49 -11.51 -18.79 -13.57
N ILE A 50 -11.35 -17.53 -13.95
CA ILE A 50 -11.73 -17.02 -15.28
C ILE A 50 -10.81 -17.57 -16.39
N ARG A 51 -9.56 -17.93 -16.06
CA ARG A 51 -8.56 -18.42 -17.02
C ARG A 51 -8.55 -19.95 -17.18
N SER A 52 -9.40 -20.68 -16.46
CA SER A 52 -9.56 -22.14 -16.53
C SER A 52 -10.78 -22.55 -17.36
#